data_AF-A0A942C977-F1
#
_entry.id   AF-A0A942C977-F1
#
_cell.length_a   1.000
_cell.length_b   1.000
_cell.length_c   1.000
_cell.angle_alpha   90.00
_cell.angle_beta   90.00
_cell.angle_gamma   90.00
#
_symmetry.space_group_name_H-M   'P 1'
#
loop_
_entity.id
_entity.type
_entity.pdbx_description
1 polymer ?
#
loop_
_entity_poly.entity_id
_entity_poly.type
_entity_poly.pdbx_seq_one_letter_code
_entity_poly.pdbx_strand_id
1 'polypeptide(L)'
;MKTLFCLFAILVASFSVSPVAHADTITLQLTGVNPTMQGGYHVGPASGSINGTPIKMVCDDFAHHVSVGQTWTATVSLFNDLSNARFANVADAVAKYQQAAWLFDQFALNPSATGDIQFAIWGLFTPSTPVAQGAANWINLAKAVNLSNYDFSGFRVYTPVDCSNSSPQEFIAKLPMTPVPEPTTLVLLGSGLAGLASLLKKRNRDKDSADE
;
A
#
# COMPACT_ATOMS: atom_id res chain seq x y z
N MET A 1 44.25 -24.66 -1.05
CA MET A 1 43.33 -24.88 -2.19
C MET A 1 42.00 -25.52 -1.79
N LYS A 2 41.98 -26.59 -0.98
CA LYS A 2 40.73 -27.25 -0.53
C LYS A 2 39.78 -26.34 0.27
N THR A 3 40.31 -25.42 1.07
CA THR A 3 39.53 -24.44 1.85
C THR A 3 38.91 -23.31 1.01
N LEU A 4 39.48 -22.99 -0.14
CA LEU A 4 38.96 -21.96 -1.06
C LEU A 4 37.75 -22.49 -1.86
N PHE A 5 37.76 -23.79 -2.16
CA PHE A 5 36.65 -24.48 -2.83
C PHE A 5 35.41 -24.61 -1.92
N CYS A 6 35.59 -24.85 -0.61
CA CYS A 6 34.47 -24.87 0.35
C CYS A 6 33.81 -23.50 0.54
N LEU A 7 34.59 -22.41 0.53
CA LEU A 7 34.06 -21.04 0.66
C LEU A 7 33.24 -20.62 -0.58
N PHE A 8 33.64 -21.07 -1.78
CA PHE A 8 32.88 -20.80 -3.00
C PHE A 8 31.58 -21.61 -3.05
N ALA A 9 31.57 -22.85 -2.55
CA ALA A 9 30.37 -23.68 -2.46
C ALA A 9 29.31 -23.13 -1.48
N ILE A 10 29.73 -22.53 -0.36
CA ILE A 10 28.81 -21.90 0.61
C ILE A 10 28.22 -20.59 0.07
N LEU A 11 28.98 -19.85 -0.76
CA LEU A 11 28.52 -18.60 -1.36
C LEU A 11 27.50 -18.83 -2.49
N VAL A 12 27.68 -19.90 -3.27
CA VAL A 12 26.73 -20.29 -4.34
C VAL A 12 25.45 -20.91 -3.76
N ALA A 13 25.54 -21.69 -2.67
CA ALA A 13 24.35 -22.24 -2.01
C ALA A 13 23.46 -21.16 -1.36
N SER A 14 24.05 -20.04 -0.94
CA SER A 14 23.35 -18.90 -0.31
C SER A 14 22.57 -18.03 -1.30
N PHE A 15 22.77 -18.18 -2.62
CA PHE A 15 22.06 -17.41 -3.66
C PHE A 15 20.82 -18.14 -4.22
N SER A 16 20.58 -19.39 -3.80
CA SER A 16 19.52 -20.26 -4.36
C SER A 16 18.14 -20.11 -3.70
N VAL A 17 18.00 -19.25 -2.69
CA VAL A 17 16.71 -18.97 -2.07
C VAL A 17 16.33 -17.54 -2.42
N SER A 18 15.90 -17.33 -3.66
CA SER A 18 15.13 -16.14 -3.99
C SER A 18 13.80 -16.28 -3.24
N PRO A 19 13.50 -15.48 -2.21
CA PRO A 19 12.15 -15.44 -1.69
C PRO A 19 11.25 -15.08 -2.87
N VAL A 20 10.23 -15.90 -3.14
CA VAL A 20 9.12 -15.49 -3.99
C VAL A 20 8.65 -14.17 -3.39
N ALA A 21 8.69 -13.10 -4.16
CA ALA A 21 8.24 -11.78 -3.71
C ALA A 21 6.73 -11.89 -3.44
N HIS A 22 6.38 -12.17 -2.19
CA HIS A 22 5.00 -12.05 -1.75
C HIS A 22 4.68 -10.55 -1.70
N ALA A 23 3.50 -10.18 -2.21
CA ALA A 23 2.98 -8.84 -1.99
C ALA A 23 2.94 -8.58 -0.48
N ASP A 24 3.53 -7.46 -0.03
CA ASP A 24 3.54 -7.11 1.38
C ASP A 24 2.09 -7.02 1.88
N THR A 25 1.77 -7.83 2.89
CA THR A 25 0.49 -7.76 3.58
C THR A 25 0.62 -6.95 4.86
N ILE A 26 -0.37 -6.12 5.15
CA ILE A 26 -0.47 -5.33 6.37
C ILE A 26 -1.77 -5.63 7.11
N THR A 27 -1.82 -5.25 8.38
CA THR A 27 -3.06 -5.23 9.17
C THR A 27 -3.69 -3.85 9.03
N LEU A 28 -4.88 -3.79 8.45
CA LEU A 28 -5.69 -2.59 8.31
C LEU A 28 -6.84 -2.63 9.32
N GLN A 29 -7.15 -1.50 9.94
CA GLN A 29 -8.30 -1.35 10.82
C GLN A 29 -9.07 -0.08 10.48
N LEU A 30 -10.40 -0.16 10.42
CA LEU A 30 -11.26 1.02 10.39
C LEU A 30 -11.46 1.53 11.82
N THR A 31 -10.94 2.71 12.14
CA THR A 31 -11.01 3.27 13.50
C THR A 31 -12.10 4.33 13.65
N GLY A 32 -12.59 4.89 12.55
CA GLY A 32 -13.73 5.81 12.56
C GLY A 32 -14.15 6.24 11.17
N VAL A 33 -15.36 6.77 11.07
CA VAL A 33 -15.92 7.34 9.83
C VAL A 33 -15.98 8.87 9.94
N ASN A 34 -16.06 9.53 8.79
CA ASN A 34 -16.36 10.95 8.76
C ASN A 34 -17.82 11.17 9.21
N PRO A 35 -18.11 12.17 10.07
CA PRO A 35 -19.46 12.47 10.52
C PRO A 35 -20.39 12.98 9.39
N THR A 36 -19.84 13.47 8.28
CA THR A 36 -20.61 13.89 7.11
C THR A 36 -21.31 12.70 6.47
N MET A 37 -22.60 12.87 6.19
CA MET A 37 -23.47 11.89 5.55
C MET A 37 -24.04 12.46 4.26
N GLN A 38 -24.10 11.66 3.20
CA GLN A 38 -24.81 11.99 1.96
C GLN A 38 -25.51 10.75 1.42
N GLY A 39 -26.78 10.89 1.03
CA GLY A 39 -27.57 9.78 0.50
C GLY A 39 -27.75 8.59 1.46
N GLY A 40 -27.56 8.79 2.78
CA GLY A 40 -27.61 7.73 3.79
C GLY A 40 -26.28 7.03 4.07
N TYR A 41 -25.18 7.46 3.45
CA TYR A 41 -23.86 6.86 3.60
C TYR A 41 -22.87 7.83 4.24
N HIS A 42 -21.94 7.29 5.04
CA HIS A 42 -20.78 8.04 5.52
C HIS A 42 -19.86 8.36 4.34
N VAL A 43 -19.43 9.62 4.22
CA VAL A 43 -18.65 10.09 3.06
C VAL A 43 -17.36 10.78 3.46
N GLY A 44 -16.36 10.67 2.60
CA GLY A 44 -15.06 11.31 2.79
C GLY A 44 -14.08 10.43 3.55
N PRO A 45 -12.85 10.92 3.78
CA PRO A 45 -11.81 10.07 4.32
C PRO A 45 -12.21 9.54 5.69
N ALA A 46 -12.24 8.23 5.81
CA ALA A 46 -12.34 7.51 7.07
C ALA A 46 -11.02 7.63 7.83
N SER A 47 -11.09 7.38 9.14
CA SER A 47 -9.92 7.19 9.98
C SER A 47 -9.65 5.69 10.07
N GLY A 48 -8.40 5.30 9.83
CA GLY A 48 -7.96 3.93 9.97
C GLY A 48 -6.63 3.82 10.72
N SER A 49 -6.12 2.59 10.81
CA SER A 49 -4.74 2.34 11.19
C SER A 49 -4.10 1.26 10.33
N ILE A 50 -2.84 1.45 9.95
CA ILE A 50 -2.00 0.46 9.27
C ILE A 50 -0.97 -0.02 10.28
N ASN A 51 -1.03 -1.30 10.66
CA ASN A 51 -0.17 -1.88 11.69
C ASN A 51 -0.12 -1.01 12.98
N GLY A 52 -1.27 -0.45 13.37
CA GLY A 52 -1.41 0.43 14.54
C GLY A 52 -1.03 1.90 14.29
N THR A 53 -0.50 2.27 13.13
CA THR A 53 -0.20 3.67 12.77
C THR A 53 -1.44 4.36 12.20
N PRO A 54 -1.93 5.47 12.79
CA PRO A 54 -3.11 6.17 12.30
C PRO A 54 -2.95 6.69 10.86
N ILE A 55 -4.01 6.58 10.06
CA ILE A 55 -4.04 7.10 8.68
C ILE A 55 -5.44 7.58 8.29
N LYS A 56 -5.50 8.51 7.32
CA LYS A 56 -6.73 8.85 6.60
C LYS A 56 -6.80 8.07 5.30
N MET A 57 -7.92 7.41 5.08
CA MET A 57 -8.13 6.53 3.93
C MET A 57 -9.52 6.74 3.36
N VAL A 58 -9.67 6.60 2.05
CA VAL A 58 -10.97 6.68 1.37
C VAL A 58 -11.33 5.30 0.82
N CYS A 59 -12.60 4.93 0.94
CA CYS A 59 -13.12 3.72 0.31
C CYS A 59 -13.42 4.02 -1.17
N ASP A 60 -12.99 3.13 -2.06
CA ASP A 60 -13.34 3.12 -3.48
C ASP A 60 -14.31 1.99 -3.86
N ASP A 61 -14.57 1.07 -2.94
CA ASP A 61 -15.45 -0.09 -3.09
C ASP A 61 -16.82 0.11 -2.41
N PHE A 62 -17.79 0.58 -3.19
CA PHE A 62 -19.15 0.79 -2.70
C PHE A 62 -19.93 -0.51 -2.46
N ALA A 63 -19.56 -1.61 -3.12
CA ALA A 63 -20.33 -2.85 -3.09
C ALA A 63 -20.11 -3.68 -1.80
N HIS A 64 -19.02 -3.40 -1.08
CA HIS A 64 -18.66 -4.11 0.14
C HIS A 64 -18.83 -3.24 1.37
N HIS A 65 -18.74 -3.85 2.55
CA HIS A 65 -18.97 -3.15 3.81
C HIS A 65 -17.84 -3.39 4.80
N VAL A 66 -17.58 -2.38 5.63
CA VAL A 66 -16.70 -2.48 6.78
C VAL A 66 -17.30 -1.70 7.95
N SER A 67 -17.18 -2.25 9.15
CA SER A 67 -17.66 -1.62 10.38
C SER A 67 -16.52 -1.00 11.18
N VAL A 68 -16.79 0.09 11.90
CA VAL A 68 -15.80 0.70 12.81
C VAL A 68 -15.38 -0.35 13.86
N GLY A 69 -14.07 -0.47 14.07
CA GLY A 69 -13.44 -1.48 14.94
C GLY A 69 -13.02 -2.75 14.21
N GLN A 70 -13.51 -2.99 12.99
CA GLN A 70 -13.12 -4.15 12.19
C GLN A 70 -11.65 -4.05 11.75
N THR A 71 -10.95 -5.19 11.85
CA THR A 71 -9.55 -5.36 11.45
C THR A 71 -9.44 -6.48 10.43
N TRP A 72 -8.62 -6.31 9.40
CA TRP A 72 -8.40 -7.31 8.37
C TRP A 72 -6.98 -7.22 7.79
N THR A 73 -6.57 -8.27 7.09
CA THR A 73 -5.31 -8.27 6.34
C THR A 73 -5.54 -7.76 4.93
N ALA A 74 -4.69 -6.84 4.47
CA ALA A 74 -4.73 -6.27 3.13
C ALA A 74 -3.38 -6.39 2.44
N THR A 75 -3.38 -6.64 1.13
CA THR A 75 -2.23 -6.47 0.25
C THR A 75 -2.03 -4.99 -0.06
N VAL A 76 -0.78 -4.58 -0.23
CA VAL A 76 -0.43 -3.19 -0.58
C VAL A 76 -0.04 -3.11 -2.05
N SER A 77 -0.79 -2.33 -2.82
CA SER A 77 -0.46 -2.01 -4.22
C SER A 77 0.09 -0.60 -4.35
N LEU A 78 1.10 -0.46 -5.20
CA LEU A 78 1.72 0.81 -5.58
C LEU A 78 1.10 1.29 -6.90
N PHE A 79 1.13 2.59 -7.17
CA PHE A 79 0.55 3.12 -8.42
C PHE A 79 1.34 2.75 -9.70
N ASN A 80 2.55 2.19 -9.56
CA ASN A 80 3.30 1.58 -10.65
C ASN A 80 2.98 0.08 -10.85
N ASP A 81 2.29 -0.55 -9.90
CA ASP A 81 1.82 -1.94 -9.98
C ASP A 81 0.52 -2.12 -9.17
N LEU A 82 -0.60 -2.08 -9.89
CA LEU A 82 -1.96 -2.23 -9.36
C LEU A 82 -2.53 -3.64 -9.62
N SER A 83 -1.68 -4.63 -9.94
CA SER A 83 -2.12 -5.97 -10.31
C SER A 83 -2.90 -6.70 -9.20
N ASN A 84 -2.63 -6.37 -7.93
CA ASN A 84 -3.34 -6.93 -6.77
C ASN A 84 -4.55 -6.10 -6.33
N ALA A 85 -4.81 -4.96 -6.98
CA ALA A 85 -5.93 -4.12 -6.64
C ALA A 85 -7.27 -4.80 -7.00
N ARG A 86 -8.31 -4.56 -6.21
CA ARG A 86 -9.63 -5.19 -6.38
C ARG A 86 -10.19 -4.97 -7.78
N PHE A 87 -10.02 -3.76 -8.30
CA PHE A 87 -10.50 -3.34 -9.60
C PHE A 87 -9.42 -3.44 -10.70
N ALA A 88 -8.35 -4.21 -10.50
CA ALA A 88 -7.26 -4.36 -11.50
C ALA A 88 -7.75 -4.80 -12.88
N ASN A 89 -8.83 -5.58 -12.94
CA ASN A 89 -9.36 -6.16 -14.18
C ASN A 89 -10.50 -5.34 -14.82
N VAL A 90 -10.83 -4.16 -14.29
CA VAL A 90 -11.85 -3.30 -14.91
C VAL A 90 -11.25 -2.48 -16.05
N ALA A 91 -12.07 -2.10 -17.04
CA ALA A 91 -11.65 -1.18 -18.09
C ALA A 91 -11.12 0.13 -17.49
N ASP A 92 -9.97 0.58 -18.01
CA ASP A 92 -9.26 1.78 -17.58
C ASP A 92 -8.87 1.79 -16.09
N ALA A 93 -8.64 0.62 -15.48
CA ALA A 93 -8.33 0.48 -14.05
C ALA A 93 -7.26 1.47 -13.57
N VAL A 94 -6.11 1.53 -14.25
CA VAL A 94 -5.00 2.42 -13.89
C VAL A 94 -5.45 3.89 -13.88
N ALA A 95 -6.17 4.33 -14.92
CA ALA A 95 -6.66 5.70 -15.01
C ALA A 95 -7.68 6.00 -13.90
N LYS A 96 -8.56 5.05 -13.56
CA LYS A 96 -9.54 5.20 -12.48
C LYS A 96 -8.89 5.32 -11.11
N TYR A 97 -7.88 4.50 -10.81
CA TYR A 97 -7.11 4.64 -9.56
C TYR A 97 -6.38 5.99 -9.50
N GLN A 98 -5.78 6.44 -10.60
CA GLN A 98 -5.14 7.77 -10.68
C GLN A 98 -6.14 8.90 -10.44
N GLN A 99 -7.34 8.82 -11.04
CA GLN A 99 -8.44 9.75 -10.81
C GLN A 99 -8.91 9.73 -9.36
N ALA A 100 -9.03 8.56 -8.74
CA ALA A 100 -9.43 8.41 -7.35
C ALA A 100 -8.39 8.98 -6.37
N ALA A 101 -7.08 8.77 -6.63
CA ALA A 101 -6.01 9.40 -5.85
C ALA A 101 -5.99 10.92 -5.99
N TRP A 102 -6.28 11.46 -7.18
CA TRP A 102 -6.45 12.89 -7.36
C TRP A 102 -7.68 13.43 -6.60
N LEU A 103 -8.81 12.72 -6.66
CA LEU A 103 -10.03 13.03 -5.91
C LEU A 103 -9.81 12.97 -4.38
N PHE A 104 -8.97 12.06 -3.90
CA PHE A 104 -8.59 12.00 -2.49
C PHE A 104 -7.99 13.33 -2.01
N ASP A 105 -7.06 13.92 -2.76
CA ASP A 105 -6.48 15.22 -2.40
C ASP A 105 -7.52 16.36 -2.47
N GLN A 106 -8.59 16.20 -3.25
CA GLN A 106 -9.67 17.21 -3.33
C GLN A 106 -10.49 17.33 -2.05
N PHE A 107 -10.52 16.32 -1.17
CA PHE A 107 -11.24 16.42 0.11
C PHE A 107 -10.73 17.57 0.98
N ALA A 108 -9.41 17.80 1.00
CA ALA A 108 -8.82 18.89 1.76
C ALA A 108 -9.06 20.25 1.09
N LEU A 109 -9.08 20.29 -0.24
CA LEU A 109 -9.24 21.51 -1.03
C LEU A 109 -10.70 21.97 -1.15
N ASN A 110 -11.65 21.03 -1.07
CA ASN A 110 -13.08 21.26 -1.32
C ASN A 110 -13.95 20.59 -0.24
N PRO A 111 -13.82 20.97 1.04
CA PRO A 111 -14.49 20.28 2.15
C PRO A 111 -16.03 20.31 2.05
N SER A 112 -16.61 21.33 1.43
CA SER A 112 -18.05 21.41 1.17
C SER A 112 -18.56 20.39 0.14
N ALA A 113 -17.68 19.84 -0.68
CA ALA A 113 -17.99 18.86 -1.73
C ALA A 113 -17.66 17.42 -1.32
N THR A 114 -17.36 17.16 -0.03
CA THR A 114 -16.94 15.84 0.47
C THR A 114 -17.87 14.71 0.03
N GLY A 115 -19.19 14.91 0.10
CA GLY A 115 -20.14 13.89 -0.36
C GLY A 115 -20.03 13.61 -1.85
N ASP A 116 -20.04 14.64 -2.68
CA ASP A 116 -19.96 14.46 -4.13
C ASP A 116 -18.62 13.87 -4.59
N ILE A 117 -17.51 14.23 -3.93
CA ILE A 117 -16.19 13.64 -4.20
C ILE A 117 -16.18 12.15 -3.83
N GLN A 118 -16.74 11.77 -2.68
CA GLN A 118 -16.84 10.35 -2.30
C GLN A 118 -17.67 9.55 -3.29
N PHE A 119 -18.85 10.05 -3.68
CA PHE A 119 -19.70 9.41 -4.66
C PHE A 119 -19.04 9.34 -6.05
N ALA A 120 -18.22 10.33 -6.39
CA ALA A 120 -17.42 10.29 -7.61
C ALA A 120 -16.38 9.17 -7.57
N ILE A 121 -15.65 9.02 -6.47
CA ILE A 121 -14.69 7.92 -6.27
C ILE A 121 -15.40 6.57 -6.43
N TRP A 122 -16.50 6.34 -5.70
CA TRP A 122 -17.27 5.11 -5.84
C TRP A 122 -17.79 4.88 -7.26
N GLY A 123 -18.29 5.93 -7.92
CA GLY A 123 -18.80 5.86 -9.29
C GLY A 123 -17.74 5.56 -10.36
N LEU A 124 -16.45 5.70 -10.06
CA LEU A 124 -15.38 5.25 -10.97
C LEU A 124 -15.31 3.71 -11.05
N PHE A 125 -15.62 3.02 -9.95
CA PHE A 125 -15.38 1.58 -9.81
C PHE A 125 -16.65 0.74 -9.74
N THR A 126 -17.72 1.27 -9.13
CA THR A 126 -18.93 0.51 -8.82
C THR A 126 -20.14 1.07 -9.57
N PRO A 127 -20.64 0.41 -10.63
CA PRO A 127 -21.80 0.89 -11.40
C PRO A 127 -23.10 1.01 -10.59
N SER A 128 -23.23 0.27 -9.48
CA SER A 128 -24.40 0.32 -8.60
C SER A 128 -24.38 1.48 -7.61
N THR A 129 -23.33 2.32 -7.61
CA THR A 129 -23.28 3.52 -6.78
C THR A 129 -24.43 4.47 -7.14
N PRO A 130 -25.26 4.89 -6.17
CA PRO A 130 -26.32 5.85 -6.42
C PRO A 130 -25.77 7.16 -7.01
N VAL A 131 -26.45 7.72 -8.00
CA VAL A 131 -26.00 8.96 -8.64
C VAL A 131 -26.29 10.14 -7.72
N ALA A 132 -25.25 10.68 -7.07
CA ALA A 132 -25.33 11.95 -6.36
C ALA A 132 -25.24 13.13 -7.34
N GLN A 133 -26.01 14.19 -7.08
CA GLN A 133 -26.25 15.29 -8.01
C GLN A 133 -24.98 16.06 -8.41
N GLY A 134 -23.91 16.05 -7.60
CA GLY A 134 -22.61 16.66 -7.94
C GLY A 134 -21.50 15.68 -8.32
N ALA A 135 -21.67 14.37 -8.11
CA ALA A 135 -20.61 13.38 -8.34
C ALA A 135 -20.19 13.30 -9.82
N ALA A 136 -21.13 13.45 -10.76
CA ALA A 136 -20.83 13.44 -12.18
C ALA A 136 -19.87 14.58 -12.59
N ASN A 137 -19.98 15.75 -11.97
CA ASN A 137 -19.07 16.87 -12.22
C ASN A 137 -17.64 16.53 -11.77
N TRP A 138 -17.48 15.93 -10.60
CA TRP A 138 -16.19 15.49 -10.08
C TRP A 138 -15.55 14.38 -10.91
N ILE A 139 -16.35 13.42 -11.40
CA ILE A 139 -15.86 12.40 -12.35
C ILE A 139 -15.36 13.07 -13.63
N ASN A 140 -16.10 14.03 -14.17
CA ASN A 140 -15.71 14.75 -15.39
C ASN A 140 -14.43 15.57 -15.18
N LEU A 141 -14.30 16.25 -14.03
CA LEU A 141 -13.08 16.97 -13.66
C LEU A 141 -11.89 16.03 -13.54
N ALA A 142 -12.04 14.89 -12.86
CA ALA A 142 -10.97 13.90 -12.72
C ALA A 142 -10.55 13.30 -14.07
N LYS A 143 -11.48 13.12 -15.01
CA LYS A 143 -11.17 12.67 -16.37
C LYS A 143 -10.50 13.73 -17.24
N ALA A 144 -10.74 15.01 -16.96
CA ALA A 144 -10.22 16.13 -17.74
C ALA A 144 -8.84 16.63 -17.27
N VAL A 145 -8.47 16.37 -16.02
CA VAL A 145 -7.17 16.81 -15.48
C VAL A 145 -6.02 15.99 -16.10
N ASN A 146 -4.95 16.68 -16.48
CA ASN A 146 -3.72 16.01 -16.91
C ASN A 146 -2.93 15.54 -15.68
N LEU A 147 -2.86 14.23 -15.48
CA LEU A 147 -2.18 13.59 -14.35
C LEU A 147 -0.74 13.16 -14.66
N SER A 148 -0.18 13.50 -15.83
CA SER A 148 1.17 13.06 -16.23
C SER A 148 2.28 13.48 -15.27
N ASN A 149 2.11 14.61 -14.59
CA ASN A 149 3.05 15.17 -13.62
C ASN A 149 2.55 15.06 -12.17
N TYR A 150 1.46 14.33 -11.94
CA TYR A 150 0.92 14.16 -10.60
C TYR A 150 1.75 13.14 -9.83
N ASP A 151 2.13 13.47 -8.59
CA ASP A 151 2.94 12.60 -7.75
C ASP A 151 2.09 11.55 -7.04
N PHE A 152 2.13 10.31 -7.55
CA PHE A 152 1.47 9.16 -6.94
C PHE A 152 2.35 8.42 -5.92
N SER A 153 3.60 8.82 -5.69
CA SER A 153 4.57 8.06 -4.87
C SER A 153 4.13 7.89 -3.42
N GLY A 154 3.33 8.82 -2.89
CA GLY A 154 2.75 8.74 -1.54
C GLY A 154 1.48 7.91 -1.44
N PHE A 155 0.86 7.51 -2.56
CA PHE A 155 -0.42 6.80 -2.56
C PHE A 155 -0.25 5.29 -2.55
N ARG A 156 -1.14 4.62 -1.84
CA ARG A 156 -1.24 3.15 -1.76
C ARG A 156 -2.70 2.73 -1.89
N VAL A 157 -2.90 1.57 -2.52
CA VAL A 157 -4.19 0.88 -2.53
C VAL A 157 -4.08 -0.34 -1.61
N TYR A 158 -5.03 -0.48 -0.70
CA TYR A 158 -5.08 -1.55 0.30
C TYR A 158 -6.25 -2.48 0.00
N THR A 159 -5.93 -3.61 -0.59
CA THR A 159 -6.91 -4.59 -1.05
C THR A 159 -7.00 -5.74 -0.05
N PRO A 160 -8.18 -6.04 0.52
CA PRO A 160 -8.33 -7.19 1.42
C PRO A 160 -7.78 -8.49 0.79
N VAL A 161 -7.01 -9.27 1.55
CA VAL A 161 -6.48 -10.55 1.06
C VAL A 161 -7.62 -11.52 0.71
N ASP A 162 -8.67 -11.53 1.53
CA ASP A 162 -9.94 -12.15 1.16
C ASP A 162 -10.68 -11.20 0.20
N CYS A 163 -10.79 -11.59 -1.06
CA CYS A 163 -11.55 -10.85 -2.08
C CYS A 163 -12.92 -11.48 -2.41
N SER A 164 -13.52 -12.21 -1.47
CA SER A 164 -14.89 -12.71 -1.59
C SER A 164 -15.93 -11.59 -1.54
N ASN A 165 -17.19 -11.91 -1.89
CA ASN A 165 -18.31 -10.96 -1.79
C ASN A 165 -18.62 -10.49 -0.35
N SER A 166 -18.10 -11.19 0.66
CA SER A 166 -18.24 -10.84 2.08
C SER A 166 -17.01 -10.14 2.65
N SER A 167 -16.02 -9.83 1.82
CA SER A 167 -14.81 -9.17 2.26
C SER A 167 -15.08 -7.76 2.79
N PRO A 168 -14.12 -7.19 3.56
CA PRO A 168 -14.06 -5.76 3.80
C PRO A 168 -13.95 -4.95 2.49
N GLN A 169 -14.10 -3.63 2.60
CA GLN A 169 -13.90 -2.69 1.49
C GLN A 169 -12.41 -2.51 1.15
N GLU A 170 -12.12 -2.20 -0.11
CA GLU A 170 -10.83 -1.65 -0.55
C GLU A 170 -10.70 -0.17 -0.15
N PHE A 171 -9.47 0.25 0.16
CA PHE A 171 -9.16 1.62 0.56
C PHE A 171 -7.96 2.18 -0.18
N ILE A 172 -8.01 3.47 -0.51
CA ILE A 172 -6.88 4.26 -0.98
C ILE A 172 -6.44 5.18 0.16
N ALA A 173 -5.13 5.28 0.40
CA ALA A 173 -4.59 6.25 1.35
C ALA A 173 -3.31 6.89 0.83
N LYS A 174 -3.07 8.12 1.29
CA LYS A 174 -1.80 8.82 1.10
C LYS A 174 -0.98 8.72 2.39
N LEU A 175 0.19 8.11 2.32
CA LEU A 175 1.09 8.03 3.46
C LEU A 175 1.56 9.45 3.82
N PRO A 176 1.61 9.81 5.12
CA PRO A 176 2.29 11.04 5.52
C PRO A 176 3.75 10.95 5.08
N MET A 177 4.35 12.06 4.65
CA MET A 177 5.75 12.14 4.19
C MET A 177 6.79 11.91 5.31
N THR A 178 6.46 11.13 6.34
CA THR A 178 7.44 10.65 7.32
C THR A 178 8.21 9.48 6.71
N PRO A 179 9.55 9.40 6.86
CA PRO A 179 10.34 8.32 6.28
C PRO A 179 9.76 6.98 6.74
N VAL A 180 9.36 6.15 5.77
CA VAL A 180 9.03 4.74 6.04
C VAL A 180 10.29 4.14 6.66
N PRO A 181 10.20 3.47 7.82
CA PRO A 181 11.34 2.74 8.37
C PRO A 181 11.83 1.80 7.28
N GLU A 182 13.06 1.99 6.83
CA GLU A 182 13.61 1.15 5.78
C GLU A 182 13.42 -0.32 6.18
N PRO A 183 13.01 -1.19 5.23
CA PRO A 183 12.65 -2.55 5.57
C PRO A 183 13.81 -3.24 6.28
N THR A 184 13.50 -4.01 7.32
CA THR A 184 14.44 -4.72 8.20
C THR A 184 15.45 -5.59 7.45
N THR A 185 15.23 -5.85 6.16
CA THR A 185 16.21 -6.38 5.22
C THR A 185 17.54 -5.62 5.19
N LEU A 186 17.55 -4.27 5.28
CA LEU A 186 18.81 -3.52 5.30
C LEU A 186 19.56 -3.68 6.63
N VAL A 187 18.84 -3.77 7.74
CA VAL A 187 19.42 -4.10 9.05
C VAL A 187 19.94 -5.53 9.08
N LEU A 188 19.21 -6.48 8.49
CA LEU A 188 19.61 -7.89 8.38
C LEU A 188 20.84 -8.05 7.47
N LEU A 189 20.87 -7.35 6.34
CA LEU A 189 22.00 -7.33 5.43
C LEU A 189 23.23 -6.70 6.09
N GLY A 190 23.06 -5.56 6.77
CA GLY A 190 24.12 -4.88 7.51
C GLY A 190 24.69 -5.71 8.65
N SER A 191 23.82 -6.32 9.47
CA SER A 191 24.24 -7.21 10.56
C SER A 191 24.90 -8.50 10.06
N GLY A 192 24.41 -9.06 8.94
CA GLY A 192 25.04 -10.18 8.26
C GLY A 192 26.47 -9.87 7.80
N LEU A 193 26.67 -8.74 7.11
CA LEU A 193 27.99 -8.28 6.66
C LEU A 193 28.94 -8.02 7.83
N ALA A 194 28.47 -7.41 8.91
CA ALA A 194 29.25 -7.18 10.12
C ALA A 194 29.68 -8.49 10.82
N GLY A 195 28.79 -9.49 10.84
CA GLY A 195 29.09 -10.84 11.34
C GLY A 195 30.17 -11.53 10.51
N LEU A 196 30.06 -11.48 9.19
CA LEU A 196 31.07 -12.02 8.26
C LEU A 196 32.44 -11.35 8.44
N ALA A 197 32.48 -10.02 8.56
CA ALA A 197 33.72 -9.28 8.80
C ALA A 197 34.40 -9.68 10.13
N SER A 198 33.61 -9.90 11.17
CA SER A 198 34.10 -10.31 12.50
C SER A 198 34.72 -11.72 12.47
N LEU A 199 34.11 -12.66 11.75
CA LEU A 199 34.64 -14.01 11.56
C LEU A 199 35.94 -14.02 10.76
N LEU A 200 36.03 -13.20 9.70
CA LEU A 200 37.25 -13.06 8.91
C LEU A 200 38.41 -12.48 9.72
N LYS A 201 38.14 -11.49 10.59
CA LYS A 201 39.14 -10.89 11.48
C LYS A 201 39.67 -11.88 12.52
N LYS A 202 38.80 -12.70 13.10
CA LYS A 202 39.20 -13.75 14.07
C LYS A 202 40.12 -14.78 13.40
N ARG A 203 39.76 -15.27 12.22
CA ARG A 203 40.54 -16.25 11.48
C ARG A 203 41.97 -15.77 11.15
N ASN A 204 42.15 -14.49 10.87
CA ASN A 204 43.48 -13.96 10.58
C ASN A 204 44.34 -13.87 11.86
N ARG A 205 43.77 -13.48 13.00
CA ARG A 205 44.49 -13.46 14.29
C ARG A 205 44.95 -14.86 14.73
N ASP A 206 44.10 -15.86 14.53
CA ASP A 206 44.42 -17.25 14.91
C ASP A 206 45.55 -17.85 14.04
N LYS A 207 45.79 -17.30 12.83
CA LYS A 207 46.95 -17.68 12.00
C LYS A 207 48.24 -17.05 12.49
N ASP A 208 48.22 -15.76 12.82
CA ASP A 208 49.39 -15.04 13.31
C ASP A 208 49.91 -15.61 14.64
N SER A 209 49.01 -16.24 15.43
CA SER A 209 49.34 -16.87 16.72
C SER A 209 49.92 -18.29 16.60
N ALA A 210 49.92 -18.87 15.40
CA ALA A 210 50.40 -20.24 15.15
C ALA A 210 51.78 -20.27 14.49
N ASP A 211 52.31 -19.12 14.10
CA ASP A 211 53.62 -18.94 13.47
C ASP A 211 54.69 -18.38 14.45
N GLU A 212 54.39 -18.36 15.77
CA GLU A 212 55.29 -17.99 16.88
C GLU A 212 55.58 -19.22 17.77
#